data_AF-A0A6L0Y431-F1
#
_entry.id   AF-A0A6L0Y431-F1
#
_cell.length_a   1.000
_cell.length_b   1.000
_cell.length_c   1.000
_cell.angle_alpha   90.00
_cell.angle_beta   90.00
_cell.angle_gamma   90.00
#
_symmetry.space_group_name_H-M   'P 1'
#
loop_
_entity.id
_entity.type
_entity.pdbx_description
1 polymer ?
#
loop_
_entity_poly.entity_id
_entity_poly.type
_entity_poly.pdbx_seq_one_letter_code
_entity_poly.pdbx_strand_id
1 'polypeptide(L)'
;MKTWNTKKIQNVDKTKRKKYTYLFVSILICLIIRIFVFFLLNILEGSTYEYINKLINVDMNIQHIKYDERREFKQSINKINKKDMEKINHDDRNNKNNIYNIDSNYYNKIDNKIIKTNMYIKELELYFQKNKRYHNLRSFLLKNDHMHYLFNTDIYNLKYLYDSYVLRILKKDIYSSLIIRINPIFLKILHFLLFKPLKTNIYIFIKIFNNYEFRFFLFISLIDILIAILLFLIIEKLNNWNTYFLYIISKNYTTNHFHIINPLLLINIYLNNPINILSNSFLSLDNFKLLIITTSFYLTISRIQNVSKQPNQNVYENKYKRIRSFLNLLLILFHDAILLYVTSFHFILVVIGINNFIIYIEEDFLKRYHINQCVEFYKLAHMLFKNLFLLLITLIIYALFIVISYFQNSYSLSFLNNTVINEYKIVLLLPNLGNFWYIFSTMFRDYYYSFLFLFHFHIFLYPVPLFFRLVKTPLIYLKVLIAIALVFQPNITINDIVYSLLLLVIDYERTIYAIPFIKLLLILLSNLCLYFVTLNLWLRKNTGNANYVFFNQLVVFNITTFFIINSMKFYIRVQTPKSQLNEGKCISILNKKKSKFNFLQLFKKKWS
;
A
#
# COMPACT_ATOMS: atom_id res chain seq x y z
N MET A 1 16.75 -34.56 -34.79
CA MET A 1 16.87 -33.25 -34.09
C MET A 1 15.54 -32.49 -33.93
N LYS A 2 14.68 -32.34 -34.95
CA LYS A 2 13.38 -31.63 -34.84
C LYS A 2 12.40 -32.23 -33.80
N THR A 3 12.35 -33.55 -33.65
CA THR A 3 11.46 -34.27 -32.70
C THR A 3 11.85 -34.16 -31.22
N TRP A 4 13.14 -33.93 -30.94
CA TRP A 4 13.62 -33.70 -29.57
C TRP A 4 13.32 -32.28 -29.10
N ASN A 5 13.43 -31.28 -29.99
CA ASN A 5 13.04 -29.91 -29.66
C ASN A 5 11.54 -29.77 -29.44
N THR A 6 10.69 -30.44 -30.21
CA THR A 6 9.23 -30.41 -30.00
C THR A 6 8.81 -31.09 -28.69
N LYS A 7 9.41 -32.24 -28.32
CA LYS A 7 9.18 -32.88 -27.01
C LYS A 7 9.66 -32.02 -25.84
N LYS A 8 10.80 -31.31 -25.98
CA LYS A 8 11.30 -30.38 -24.96
C LYS A 8 10.38 -29.19 -24.77
N ILE A 9 9.88 -28.60 -25.86
CA ILE A 9 8.92 -27.48 -25.84
C ILE A 9 7.59 -27.92 -25.23
N GLN A 10 7.04 -29.07 -25.65
CA GLN A 10 5.80 -29.62 -25.07
C GLN A 10 5.93 -29.94 -23.57
N ASN A 11 7.09 -30.42 -23.11
CA ASN A 11 7.33 -30.66 -21.68
C ASN A 11 7.50 -29.35 -20.88
N VAL A 12 8.11 -28.32 -21.46
CA VAL A 12 8.20 -26.98 -20.86
C VAL A 12 6.81 -26.33 -20.77
N ASP A 13 5.97 -26.49 -21.78
CA ASP A 13 4.59 -25.95 -21.76
C ASP A 13 3.67 -26.72 -20.80
N LYS A 14 3.82 -28.05 -20.70
CA LYS A 14 3.13 -28.87 -19.69
C LYS A 14 3.52 -28.48 -18.26
N THR A 15 4.81 -28.23 -18.01
CA THR A 15 5.28 -27.82 -16.67
C THR A 15 4.86 -26.40 -16.31
N LYS A 16 4.84 -25.46 -17.27
CA LYS A 16 4.25 -24.12 -17.07
C LYS A 16 2.75 -24.19 -16.79
N ARG A 17 1.97 -24.94 -17.58
CA ARG A 17 0.53 -25.13 -17.35
C ARG A 17 0.26 -25.66 -15.94
N LYS A 18 1.02 -26.69 -15.49
CA LYS A 18 0.91 -27.22 -14.12
C LYS A 18 1.17 -26.15 -13.05
N LYS A 19 2.17 -25.29 -13.21
CA LYS A 19 2.46 -24.21 -12.24
C LYS A 19 1.30 -23.22 -12.12
N TYR A 20 0.73 -22.78 -13.24
CA TYR A 20 -0.40 -21.84 -13.22
C TYR A 20 -1.70 -22.49 -12.69
N THR A 21 -1.91 -23.80 -12.92
CA THR A 21 -3.03 -24.50 -12.29
C THR A 21 -2.88 -24.60 -10.78
N TYR A 22 -1.67 -24.88 -10.27
CA TYR A 22 -1.42 -24.88 -8.82
C TYR A 22 -1.59 -23.47 -8.22
N LEU A 23 -1.17 -22.43 -8.93
CA LEU A 23 -1.40 -21.04 -8.51
C LEU A 23 -2.91 -20.75 -8.38
N PHE A 24 -3.70 -21.14 -9.38
CA PHE A 24 -5.15 -20.96 -9.35
C PHE A 24 -5.80 -21.70 -8.18
N VAL A 25 -5.42 -22.96 -7.95
CA VAL A 25 -5.92 -23.76 -6.81
C VAL A 25 -5.55 -23.12 -5.47
N SER A 26 -4.30 -22.66 -5.31
CA SER A 26 -3.85 -21.93 -4.12
C SER A 26 -4.68 -20.67 -3.84
N ILE A 27 -4.96 -19.87 -4.87
CA ILE A 27 -5.76 -18.65 -4.76
C ILE A 27 -7.21 -18.99 -4.38
N LEU A 28 -7.79 -20.02 -5.00
CA LEU A 28 -9.16 -20.46 -4.71
C LEU A 28 -9.31 -20.93 -3.26
N ILE A 29 -8.40 -21.78 -2.80
CA ILE A 29 -8.39 -22.26 -1.41
C ILE A 29 -8.25 -21.08 -0.44
N CYS A 30 -7.35 -20.14 -0.73
CA CYS A 30 -7.16 -18.96 0.11
C CYS A 30 -8.43 -18.09 0.19
N LEU A 31 -9.11 -17.87 -0.94
CA LEU A 31 -10.38 -17.12 -0.96
C LEU A 31 -11.44 -17.78 -0.09
N ILE A 32 -11.58 -19.11 -0.18
CA ILE A 32 -12.55 -19.88 0.63
C ILE A 32 -12.23 -19.71 2.13
N ILE A 33 -10.96 -19.86 2.52
CA ILE A 33 -10.53 -19.70 3.91
C ILE A 33 -10.80 -18.28 4.41
N ARG A 34 -10.46 -17.26 3.62
CA ARG A 34 -10.67 -15.84 3.96
C ARG A 34 -12.14 -15.51 4.15
N ILE A 35 -13.00 -15.94 3.22
CA ILE A 35 -14.45 -15.73 3.31
C ILE A 35 -15.01 -16.43 4.55
N PHE A 36 -14.60 -17.68 4.81
CA PHE A 36 -15.01 -18.41 6.00
C PHE A 36 -14.62 -17.70 7.29
N VAL A 37 -13.36 -17.25 7.41
CA VAL A 37 -12.87 -16.53 8.59
C VAL A 37 -13.61 -15.21 8.78
N PHE A 38 -13.90 -14.47 7.70
CA PHE A 38 -14.68 -13.23 7.78
C PHE A 38 -16.08 -13.47 8.34
N PHE A 39 -16.81 -14.47 7.83
CA PHE A 39 -18.15 -14.79 8.35
C PHE A 39 -18.10 -15.29 9.79
N LEU A 40 -17.10 -16.10 10.15
CA LEU A 40 -16.92 -16.59 11.51
C LEU A 40 -16.68 -15.43 12.49
N LEU A 41 -15.83 -14.47 12.14
CA LEU A 41 -15.59 -13.28 12.96
C LEU A 41 -16.83 -12.39 13.06
N ASN A 42 -17.54 -12.18 11.94
CA ASN A 42 -18.76 -11.37 11.93
C ASN A 42 -19.88 -12.00 12.79
N ILE A 43 -19.97 -13.35 12.83
CA ILE A 43 -20.89 -14.07 13.73
C ILE A 43 -20.48 -13.91 15.20
N LEU A 44 -19.18 -13.97 15.51
CA LEU A 44 -18.69 -13.90 16.88
C LEU A 44 -18.74 -12.49 17.49
N GLU A 45 -18.46 -11.46 16.69
CA GLU A 45 -18.35 -10.07 17.17
C GLU A 45 -19.57 -9.19 16.83
N GLY A 46 -20.36 -9.56 15.81
CA GLY A 46 -21.43 -8.73 15.26
C GLY A 46 -20.90 -7.58 14.38
N SER A 47 -21.79 -6.95 13.61
CA SER A 47 -21.42 -5.83 12.74
C SER A 47 -21.28 -4.53 13.53
N THR A 48 -20.05 -4.02 13.69
CA THR A 48 -19.81 -2.71 14.34
C THR A 48 -20.20 -1.51 13.45
N TYR A 49 -20.54 -1.73 12.17
CA TYR A 49 -20.79 -0.67 11.19
C TYR A 49 -22.26 -0.45 10.81
N GLU A 50 -23.23 -0.86 11.64
CA GLU A 50 -24.65 -0.54 11.41
C GLU A 50 -24.92 0.96 11.16
N TYR A 51 -24.11 1.84 11.78
CA TYR A 51 -24.18 3.28 11.57
C TYR A 51 -23.83 3.70 10.12
N ILE A 52 -22.92 3.01 9.45
CA ILE A 52 -22.58 3.27 8.04
C ILE A 52 -23.80 3.03 7.16
N ASN A 53 -24.57 1.96 7.40
CA ASN A 53 -25.81 1.70 6.65
C ASN A 53 -26.82 2.85 6.80
N LYS A 54 -26.94 3.42 8.01
CA LYS A 54 -27.79 4.61 8.25
C LYS A 54 -27.29 5.82 7.47
N LEU A 55 -25.98 6.07 7.43
CA LEU A 55 -25.44 7.20 6.67
C LEU A 55 -25.51 6.99 5.14
N ILE A 56 -25.39 5.75 4.64
CA ILE A 56 -25.54 5.44 3.21
C ILE A 56 -26.96 5.71 2.75
N ASN A 57 -27.96 5.36 3.57
CA ASN A 57 -29.35 5.70 3.28
C ASN A 57 -29.54 7.22 3.15
N VAL A 58 -28.82 8.02 3.94
CA VAL A 58 -28.84 9.48 3.83
C VAL A 58 -28.19 9.95 2.52
N ASP A 59 -27.02 9.43 2.13
CA ASP A 59 -26.38 9.80 0.85
C ASP A 59 -27.23 9.38 -0.36
N MET A 60 -27.82 8.19 -0.32
CA MET A 60 -28.75 7.72 -1.36
C MET A 60 -29.96 8.65 -1.50
N ASN A 61 -30.54 9.10 -0.38
CA ASN A 61 -31.63 10.07 -0.40
C ASN A 61 -31.19 11.41 -1.04
N ILE A 62 -29.98 11.89 -0.75
CA ILE A 62 -29.41 13.09 -1.38
C ILE A 62 -29.21 12.89 -2.90
N GLN A 63 -28.75 11.71 -3.33
CA GLN A 63 -28.53 11.41 -4.75
C GLN A 63 -29.83 11.26 -5.55
N HIS A 64 -30.85 10.63 -4.97
CA HIS A 64 -32.18 10.52 -5.58
C HIS A 64 -32.78 11.90 -5.83
N ILE A 65 -32.68 12.82 -4.87
CA ILE A 65 -33.18 14.19 -5.02
C ILE A 65 -32.42 14.93 -6.14
N LYS A 66 -31.08 14.83 -6.20
CA LYS A 66 -30.28 15.41 -7.31
C LYS A 66 -30.63 14.84 -8.68
N TYR A 67 -31.06 13.58 -8.74
CA TYR A 67 -31.46 12.93 -9.98
C TYR A 67 -32.84 13.41 -10.42
N ASP A 68 -33.79 13.50 -9.51
CA ASP A 68 -35.13 14.05 -9.77
C ASP A 68 -35.04 15.53 -10.18
N GLU A 69 -34.18 16.33 -9.52
CA GLU A 69 -33.85 17.70 -9.92
C GLU A 69 -33.32 17.80 -11.37
N ARG A 70 -32.42 16.89 -11.80
CA ARG A 70 -31.91 16.88 -13.19
C ARG A 70 -32.98 16.46 -14.19
N ARG A 71 -33.90 15.58 -13.79
CA ARG A 71 -35.00 15.11 -14.62
C ARG A 71 -36.03 16.21 -14.83
N GLU A 72 -36.39 16.91 -13.76
CA GLU A 72 -37.28 18.08 -13.80
C GLU A 72 -36.65 19.26 -14.58
N PHE A 73 -35.35 19.49 -14.44
CA PHE A 73 -34.62 20.50 -15.22
C PHE A 73 -34.59 20.15 -16.72
N LYS A 74 -34.32 18.89 -17.08
CA LYS A 74 -34.41 18.43 -18.48
C LYS A 74 -35.82 18.52 -19.04
N GLN A 75 -36.84 18.19 -18.24
CA GLN A 75 -38.24 18.28 -18.66
C GLN A 75 -38.70 19.73 -18.86
N SER A 76 -38.22 20.66 -18.02
CA SER A 76 -38.51 22.10 -18.18
C SER A 76 -37.81 22.69 -19.40
N ILE A 77 -36.55 22.35 -19.67
CA ILE A 77 -35.86 22.72 -20.93
C ILE A 77 -36.58 22.13 -22.15
N ASN A 78 -36.98 20.85 -22.10
CA ASN A 78 -37.70 20.23 -23.21
C ASN A 78 -39.09 20.88 -23.43
N LYS A 79 -39.74 21.38 -22.39
CA LYS A 79 -40.99 22.15 -22.50
C LYS A 79 -40.76 23.55 -23.09
N ILE A 80 -39.65 24.21 -22.75
CA ILE A 80 -39.25 25.50 -23.35
C ILE A 80 -38.95 25.31 -24.84
N ASN A 81 -38.12 24.32 -25.19
CA ASN A 81 -37.80 24.02 -26.60
C ASN A 81 -39.03 23.60 -27.42
N LYS A 82 -40.01 22.92 -26.80
CA LYS A 82 -41.31 22.63 -27.46
C LYS A 82 -42.15 23.88 -27.68
N LYS A 83 -42.21 24.79 -26.70
CA LYS A 83 -42.91 26.08 -26.83
C LYS A 83 -42.24 26.99 -27.86
N ASP A 84 -40.91 26.95 -27.97
CA ASP A 84 -40.18 27.73 -28.96
C ASP A 84 -40.33 27.14 -30.38
N MET A 85 -40.43 25.80 -30.52
CA MET A 85 -40.83 25.18 -31.79
C MET A 85 -42.30 25.45 -32.18
N GLU A 86 -43.21 25.47 -31.21
CA GLU A 86 -44.62 25.82 -31.45
C GLU A 86 -44.81 27.31 -31.79
N LYS A 87 -43.93 28.20 -31.30
CA LYS A 87 -43.88 29.62 -31.70
C LYS A 87 -43.28 29.85 -33.09
N ILE A 88 -42.29 29.06 -33.51
CA ILE A 88 -41.74 29.13 -34.88
C ILE A 88 -42.77 28.72 -35.94
N ASN A 89 -43.78 27.92 -35.59
CA ASN A 89 -44.89 27.59 -36.48
C ASN A 89 -46.05 28.61 -36.46
N HIS A 90 -45.98 29.64 -35.60
CA HIS A 90 -47.07 30.62 -35.45
C HIS A 90 -46.67 32.10 -35.62
N ASP A 91 -45.38 32.43 -35.71
CA ASP A 91 -44.90 33.82 -35.85
C ASP A 91 -44.60 34.23 -37.30
N ASP A 92 -45.60 34.04 -38.18
CA ASP A 92 -45.76 34.81 -39.42
C ASP A 92 -47.01 35.71 -39.26
N ARG A 93 -46.95 36.66 -38.32
CA ARG A 93 -47.62 37.98 -38.36
C ARG A 93 -47.52 38.71 -37.02
N ASN A 94 -47.00 39.92 -37.15
CA ASN A 94 -47.23 41.11 -36.32
C ASN A 94 -46.28 41.41 -35.15
N ASN A 95 -45.83 42.65 -35.25
CA ASN A 95 -44.79 43.33 -34.53
C ASN A 95 -45.23 43.86 -33.15
N LYS A 96 -44.18 44.07 -32.34
CA LYS A 96 -43.96 45.12 -31.31
C LYS A 96 -44.52 44.92 -29.90
N ASN A 97 -43.57 45.16 -28.99
CA ASN A 97 -43.67 45.41 -27.55
C ASN A 97 -44.03 44.19 -26.71
N ASN A 98 -43.01 43.56 -26.11
CA ASN A 98 -43.10 43.19 -24.70
C ASN A 98 -41.73 43.07 -24.05
N ILE A 99 -41.62 43.81 -22.95
CA ILE A 99 -40.51 43.94 -22.01
C ILE A 99 -40.14 42.56 -21.46
N TYR A 100 -38.84 42.36 -21.25
CA TYR A 100 -38.25 41.18 -20.61
C TYR A 100 -38.89 40.90 -19.23
N ASN A 101 -39.95 40.09 -19.20
CA ASN A 101 -40.37 39.37 -17.99
C ASN A 101 -39.46 38.15 -17.83
N ILE A 102 -38.29 38.37 -17.23
CA ILE A 102 -37.49 37.28 -16.69
C ILE A 102 -38.30 36.70 -15.51
N ASP A 103 -38.84 35.50 -15.73
CA ASP A 103 -39.71 34.76 -14.81
C ASP A 103 -39.31 34.90 -13.33
N SER A 104 -40.14 35.57 -12.52
CA SER A 104 -40.06 35.57 -11.05
C SER A 104 -40.12 34.15 -10.45
N ASN A 105 -40.71 33.21 -11.19
CA ASN A 105 -40.70 31.78 -10.88
C ASN A 105 -39.31 31.13 -10.95
N TYR A 106 -38.38 31.68 -11.74
CA TYR A 106 -37.02 31.15 -11.86
C TYR A 106 -36.18 31.52 -10.63
N TYR A 107 -36.27 32.77 -10.18
CA TYR A 107 -35.62 33.24 -8.95
C TYR A 107 -36.23 32.60 -7.70
N ASN A 108 -37.57 32.52 -7.59
CA ASN A 108 -38.23 31.83 -6.48
C ASN A 108 -37.88 30.32 -6.42
N LYS A 109 -37.61 29.68 -7.56
CA LYS A 109 -37.14 28.29 -7.59
C LYS A 109 -35.67 28.16 -7.18
N ILE A 110 -34.80 29.12 -7.52
CA ILE A 110 -33.41 29.16 -7.07
C ILE A 110 -33.34 29.41 -5.56
N ASP A 111 -34.17 30.31 -5.04
CA ASP A 111 -34.24 30.58 -3.59
C ASP A 111 -34.82 29.38 -2.83
N ASN A 112 -35.90 28.76 -3.31
CA ASN A 112 -36.41 27.51 -2.72
C ASN A 112 -35.41 26.34 -2.81
N LYS A 113 -34.57 26.32 -3.87
CA LYS A 113 -33.49 25.34 -4.07
C LYS A 113 -32.34 25.54 -3.08
N ILE A 114 -31.96 26.79 -2.81
CA ILE A 114 -30.98 27.17 -1.76
C ILE A 114 -31.55 26.85 -0.38
N ILE A 115 -32.83 27.17 -0.13
CA ILE A 115 -33.50 26.93 1.15
C ILE A 115 -33.60 25.43 1.46
N LYS A 116 -34.01 24.58 0.51
CA LYS A 116 -34.09 23.12 0.73
C LYS A 116 -32.72 22.48 0.96
N THR A 117 -31.72 22.79 0.12
CA THR A 117 -30.36 22.27 0.34
C THR A 117 -29.77 22.79 1.65
N ASN A 118 -30.00 24.05 2.01
CA ASN A 118 -29.60 24.59 3.30
C ASN A 118 -30.35 23.95 4.47
N MET A 119 -31.64 23.65 4.37
CA MET A 119 -32.41 22.97 5.44
C MET A 119 -31.89 21.57 5.71
N TYR A 120 -31.59 20.76 4.69
CA TYR A 120 -31.04 19.40 4.88
C TYR A 120 -29.59 19.39 5.32
N ILE A 121 -28.77 20.33 4.84
CA ILE A 121 -27.46 20.60 5.43
C ILE A 121 -27.68 20.89 6.92
N LYS A 122 -28.59 21.81 7.28
CA LYS A 122 -28.93 22.15 8.67
C LYS A 122 -29.44 20.96 9.49
N GLU A 123 -30.21 20.03 8.92
CA GLU A 123 -30.62 18.79 9.59
C GLU A 123 -29.45 17.83 9.84
N LEU A 124 -28.53 17.70 8.87
CA LEU A 124 -27.27 16.95 9.06
C LEU A 124 -26.36 17.66 10.06
N GLU A 125 -26.27 18.99 10.01
CA GLU A 125 -25.55 19.80 10.98
C GLU A 125 -26.15 19.62 12.37
N LEU A 126 -27.48 19.64 12.49
CA LEU A 126 -28.21 19.40 13.73
C LEU A 126 -28.02 17.96 14.20
N TYR A 127 -28.02 16.96 13.33
CA TYR A 127 -27.69 15.57 13.68
C TYR A 127 -26.29 15.47 14.26
N PHE A 128 -25.29 16.03 13.57
CA PHE A 128 -23.91 16.05 14.05
C PHE A 128 -23.74 16.92 15.30
N GLN A 129 -24.42 18.06 15.43
CA GLN A 129 -24.35 18.94 16.61
C GLN A 129 -25.05 18.32 17.83
N LYS A 130 -26.22 17.71 17.63
CA LYS A 130 -26.98 16.97 18.65
C LYS A 130 -26.14 15.79 19.13
N ASN A 131 -25.52 15.05 18.22
CA ASN A 131 -24.62 13.95 18.56
C ASN A 131 -23.22 14.36 19.04
N LYS A 132 -22.75 15.58 18.73
CA LYS A 132 -21.49 16.17 19.25
C LYS A 132 -21.65 16.67 20.69
N ARG A 133 -22.86 17.12 21.07
CA ARG A 133 -23.21 17.49 22.46
C ARG A 133 -23.47 16.27 23.35
N TYR A 134 -23.96 15.17 22.78
CA TYR A 134 -23.97 13.90 23.48
C TYR A 134 -22.55 13.34 23.55
N HIS A 135 -21.93 13.43 24.73
CA HIS A 135 -20.74 12.65 25.08
C HIS A 135 -20.88 11.15 24.71
N ASN A 136 -22.13 10.68 24.58
CA ASN A 136 -22.53 9.36 24.10
C ASN A 136 -22.10 9.05 22.66
N LEU A 137 -22.10 9.94 21.66
CA LEU A 137 -21.65 9.52 20.32
C LEU A 137 -20.14 9.34 20.30
N ARG A 138 -19.37 10.22 20.95
CA ARG A 138 -17.92 10.04 21.14
C ARG A 138 -17.61 8.79 21.97
N SER A 139 -18.36 8.52 23.03
CA SER A 139 -18.19 7.31 23.84
C SER A 139 -18.75 6.05 23.17
N PHE A 140 -19.68 6.13 22.22
CA PHE A 140 -20.21 5.03 21.41
C PHE A 140 -19.30 4.72 20.22
N LEU A 141 -18.73 5.75 19.60
CA LEU A 141 -17.61 5.63 18.65
C LEU A 141 -16.43 4.97 19.36
N LEU A 142 -15.99 5.49 20.51
CA LEU A 142 -14.92 4.90 21.30
C LEU A 142 -15.25 3.47 21.79
N LYS A 143 -16.46 3.23 22.35
CA LYS A 143 -16.91 1.90 22.83
C LYS A 143 -16.89 0.83 21.75
N ASN A 144 -17.19 1.19 20.51
CA ASN A 144 -17.20 0.25 19.39
C ASN A 144 -15.86 0.21 18.63
N ASP A 145 -14.90 1.09 18.95
CA ASP A 145 -13.62 1.20 18.24
C ASP A 145 -12.49 0.30 18.78
N HIS A 146 -12.71 -0.38 19.91
CA HIS A 146 -11.62 -0.95 20.71
C HIS A 146 -10.85 -2.13 20.09
N MET A 147 -11.47 -2.93 19.20
CA MET A 147 -10.77 -4.02 18.48
C MET A 147 -10.04 -3.55 17.21
N HIS A 148 -10.41 -2.38 16.67
CA HIS A 148 -9.79 -1.82 15.46
C HIS A 148 -8.35 -1.35 15.70
N TYR A 149 -8.01 -0.97 16.94
CA TYR A 149 -6.65 -0.55 17.34
C TYR A 149 -5.62 -1.69 17.36
N LEU A 150 -6.04 -2.95 17.23
CA LEU A 150 -5.12 -4.07 17.32
C LEU A 150 -4.31 -4.26 16.03
N PHE A 151 -4.93 -4.28 14.85
CA PHE A 151 -4.30 -4.84 13.66
C PHE A 151 -3.82 -3.85 12.59
N ASN A 152 -4.43 -2.66 12.51
CA ASN A 152 -4.44 -1.85 11.29
C ASN A 152 -4.25 -0.36 11.55
N THR A 153 -4.02 0.43 10.49
CA THR A 153 -4.05 1.89 10.60
C THR A 153 -5.47 2.42 10.60
N ASP A 154 -5.68 3.54 11.30
CA ASP A 154 -6.94 4.29 11.29
C ASP A 154 -7.14 5.13 10.03
N ILE A 155 -6.18 5.16 9.10
CA ILE A 155 -6.30 5.97 7.89
C ILE A 155 -7.19 5.27 6.87
N TYR A 156 -7.03 3.95 6.72
CA TYR A 156 -7.66 3.17 5.64
C TYR A 156 -8.82 2.29 6.07
N ASN A 157 -9.33 2.48 7.29
CA ASN A 157 -10.50 1.75 7.77
C ASN A 157 -11.78 2.22 7.08
N LEU A 158 -12.69 1.29 6.77
CA LEU A 158 -13.99 1.53 6.13
C LEU A 158 -14.79 2.68 6.79
N LYS A 159 -14.80 2.75 8.12
CA LYS A 159 -15.48 3.83 8.86
C LYS A 159 -14.91 5.20 8.56
N TYR A 160 -13.59 5.39 8.70
CA TYR A 160 -12.96 6.69 8.45
C TYR A 160 -12.99 7.09 6.98
N LEU A 161 -12.92 6.11 6.08
CA LEU A 161 -13.16 6.31 4.65
C LEU A 161 -14.55 6.90 4.40
N TYR A 162 -15.57 6.31 5.00
CA TYR A 162 -16.94 6.75 4.80
C TYR A 162 -17.23 8.10 5.47
N ASP A 163 -16.76 8.30 6.71
CA ASP A 163 -16.87 9.59 7.41
C ASP A 163 -16.19 10.72 6.64
N SER A 164 -14.98 10.47 6.12
CA SER A 164 -14.24 11.45 5.29
C SER A 164 -15.02 11.80 4.02
N TYR A 165 -15.71 10.83 3.42
CA TYR A 165 -16.51 11.06 2.21
C TYR A 165 -17.75 11.94 2.50
N VAL A 166 -18.46 11.66 3.59
CA VAL A 166 -19.63 12.46 4.01
C VAL A 166 -19.22 13.90 4.36
N LEU A 167 -18.13 14.07 5.11
CA LEU A 167 -17.60 15.39 5.48
C LEU A 167 -17.26 16.24 4.26
N ARG A 168 -16.65 15.61 3.26
CA ARG A 168 -16.35 16.25 1.97
C ARG A 168 -17.60 16.71 1.23
N ILE A 169 -18.66 15.90 1.19
CA ILE A 169 -19.94 16.29 0.55
C ILE A 169 -20.53 17.53 1.23
N LEU A 170 -20.45 17.59 2.56
CA LEU A 170 -21.02 18.66 3.36
C LEU A 170 -20.28 20.00 3.23
N LYS A 171 -19.20 20.08 2.42
CA LYS A 171 -18.33 21.27 2.30
C LYS A 171 -17.90 21.82 3.68
N LYS A 172 -17.82 20.94 4.68
CA LYS A 172 -17.46 21.26 6.06
C LYS A 172 -16.00 21.02 6.40
N ASP A 173 -15.17 20.91 5.37
CA ASP A 173 -13.70 20.90 5.49
C ASP A 173 -13.13 22.27 5.93
N ILE A 174 -14.02 23.24 6.20
CA ILE A 174 -13.76 24.54 6.82
C ILE A 174 -13.47 24.39 8.32
N TYR A 175 -13.91 23.31 8.97
CA TYR A 175 -13.58 23.05 10.37
C TYR A 175 -12.35 22.15 10.48
N SER A 176 -11.22 22.75 10.83
CA SER A 176 -9.93 22.10 11.17
C SER A 176 -10.03 20.94 12.17
N SER A 177 -11.16 20.79 12.86
CA SER A 177 -11.42 19.74 13.86
C SER A 177 -11.97 18.42 13.31
N LEU A 178 -12.50 18.35 12.08
CA LEU A 178 -13.08 17.12 11.51
C LEU A 178 -12.22 16.65 10.33
N ILE A 179 -11.46 15.59 10.59
CA ILE A 179 -10.28 15.23 9.80
C ILE A 179 -10.67 14.41 8.58
N ILE A 180 -10.61 14.99 7.37
CA ILE A 180 -10.47 14.17 6.16
C ILE A 180 -9.09 13.53 6.20
N ARG A 181 -9.02 12.25 6.56
CA ARG A 181 -7.72 11.54 6.73
C ARG A 181 -7.09 11.10 5.40
N ILE A 182 -7.81 11.24 4.29
CA ILE A 182 -7.46 10.63 3.01
C ILE A 182 -7.53 11.66 1.90
N ASN A 183 -6.58 11.57 0.97
CA ASN A 183 -6.50 12.52 -0.13
C ASN A 183 -7.76 12.52 -1.02
N PRO A 184 -8.27 13.69 -1.45
CA PRO A 184 -9.59 13.84 -2.06
C PRO A 184 -9.82 13.04 -3.35
N ILE A 185 -8.79 12.90 -4.20
CA ILE A 185 -8.90 12.10 -5.43
C ILE A 185 -9.08 10.63 -5.08
N PHE A 186 -8.25 10.13 -4.17
CA PHE A 186 -8.26 8.73 -3.76
C PHE A 186 -9.58 8.35 -3.09
N LEU A 187 -10.07 9.22 -2.20
CA LEU A 187 -11.36 9.06 -1.54
C LEU A 187 -12.54 8.95 -2.52
N LYS A 188 -12.53 9.73 -3.60
CA LYS A 188 -13.59 9.67 -4.63
C LYS A 188 -13.58 8.36 -5.40
N ILE A 189 -12.38 7.89 -5.76
CA ILE A 189 -12.18 6.63 -6.48
C ILE A 189 -12.67 5.46 -5.62
N LEU A 190 -12.28 5.42 -4.35
CA LEU A 190 -12.73 4.40 -3.41
C LEU A 190 -14.23 4.42 -3.22
N HIS A 191 -14.83 5.61 -3.04
CA HIS A 191 -16.28 5.68 -2.89
C HIS A 191 -17.01 5.13 -4.12
N PHE A 192 -16.57 5.48 -5.32
CA PHE A 192 -17.16 4.99 -6.57
C PHE A 192 -17.10 3.47 -6.70
N LEU A 193 -15.99 2.85 -6.29
CA LEU A 193 -15.81 1.39 -6.34
C LEU A 193 -16.67 0.64 -5.30
N LEU A 194 -16.86 1.24 -4.12
CA LEU A 194 -17.39 0.53 -2.95
C LEU A 194 -18.86 0.76 -2.66
N PHE A 195 -19.36 1.98 -2.84
CA PHE A 195 -20.72 2.33 -2.37
C PHE A 195 -21.74 2.42 -3.50
N LYS A 196 -21.30 2.42 -4.77
CA LYS A 196 -22.24 2.36 -5.89
C LYS A 196 -22.91 0.98 -5.91
N PRO A 197 -24.25 0.88 -5.89
CA PRO A 197 -24.93 -0.41 -5.87
C PRO A 197 -24.65 -1.19 -7.17
N LEU A 198 -24.33 -2.48 -7.02
CA LEU A 198 -24.19 -3.40 -8.15
C LEU A 198 -25.59 -3.77 -8.65
N LYS A 199 -25.84 -3.58 -9.95
CA LYS A 199 -27.06 -4.07 -10.59
C LYS A 199 -26.82 -5.52 -11.03
N THR A 200 -27.35 -6.48 -10.29
CA THR A 200 -27.31 -7.91 -10.64
C THR A 200 -28.72 -8.49 -10.63
N ASN A 201 -28.97 -9.53 -11.46
CA ASN A 201 -30.31 -10.08 -11.68
C ASN A 201 -30.74 -11.15 -10.65
N ILE A 202 -29.93 -11.47 -9.63
CA ILE A 202 -30.18 -12.59 -8.71
C ILE A 202 -30.34 -12.08 -7.27
N TYR A 203 -31.55 -12.19 -6.71
CA TYR A 203 -31.95 -11.62 -5.41
C TYR A 203 -31.08 -12.06 -4.21
N ILE A 204 -30.62 -13.32 -4.19
CA ILE A 204 -29.76 -13.83 -3.12
C ILE A 204 -28.36 -13.20 -3.17
N PHE A 205 -27.79 -13.10 -4.37
CA PHE A 205 -26.52 -12.40 -4.58
C PHE A 205 -26.65 -10.92 -4.28
N ILE A 206 -27.80 -10.29 -4.58
CA ILE A 206 -28.08 -8.89 -4.21
C ILE A 206 -28.01 -8.73 -2.68
N LYS A 207 -28.61 -9.61 -1.88
CA LYS A 207 -28.62 -9.45 -0.40
C LYS A 207 -27.22 -9.62 0.21
N ILE A 208 -26.43 -10.57 -0.27
CA ILE A 208 -25.06 -10.82 0.24
C ILE A 208 -24.09 -9.73 -0.24
N PHE A 209 -24.10 -9.41 -1.53
CA PHE A 209 -23.23 -8.38 -2.08
C PHE A 209 -23.68 -6.97 -1.73
N ASN A 210 -24.93 -6.70 -1.33
CA ASN A 210 -25.31 -5.37 -0.84
C ASN A 210 -24.86 -5.11 0.60
N ASN A 211 -24.25 -6.08 1.29
CA ASN A 211 -23.54 -5.76 2.52
C ASN A 211 -22.22 -5.04 2.17
N TYR A 212 -22.15 -3.74 2.49
CA TYR A 212 -20.99 -2.90 2.20
C TYR A 212 -19.71 -3.37 2.90
N GLU A 213 -19.82 -3.94 4.10
CA GLU A 213 -18.68 -4.55 4.82
C GLU A 213 -18.09 -5.71 4.02
N PHE A 214 -18.95 -6.61 3.53
CA PHE A 214 -18.53 -7.76 2.75
C PHE A 214 -17.92 -7.35 1.40
N ARG A 215 -18.51 -6.34 0.73
CA ARG A 215 -17.91 -5.77 -0.51
C ARG A 215 -16.53 -5.21 -0.26
N PHE A 216 -16.34 -4.47 0.84
CA PHE A 216 -15.06 -3.90 1.17
C PHE A 216 -14.03 -4.97 1.51
N PHE A 217 -14.43 -6.00 2.27
CA PHE A 217 -13.60 -7.18 2.53
C PHE A 217 -13.17 -7.89 1.23
N LEU A 218 -14.12 -8.11 0.31
CA LEU A 218 -13.81 -8.68 -1.00
C LEU A 218 -12.82 -7.82 -1.78
N PHE A 219 -12.95 -6.49 -1.73
CA PHE A 219 -12.00 -5.58 -2.36
C PHE A 219 -10.60 -5.68 -1.73
N ILE A 220 -10.49 -5.76 -0.40
CA ILE A 220 -9.22 -5.97 0.30
C ILE A 220 -8.60 -7.33 -0.10
N SER A 221 -9.39 -8.39 -0.14
CA SER A 221 -8.89 -9.71 -0.56
C SER A 221 -8.42 -9.74 -2.02
N LEU A 222 -9.08 -8.99 -2.91
CA LEU A 222 -8.66 -8.83 -4.30
C LEU A 222 -7.29 -8.14 -4.39
N ILE A 223 -7.05 -7.09 -3.60
CA ILE A 223 -5.77 -6.40 -3.50
C ILE A 223 -4.67 -7.39 -3.10
N ASP A 224 -4.92 -8.25 -2.10
CA ASP A 224 -3.96 -9.26 -1.66
C ASP A 224 -3.66 -10.33 -2.70
N ILE A 225 -4.67 -10.77 -3.44
CA ILE A 225 -4.47 -11.72 -4.53
C ILE A 225 -3.62 -11.09 -5.63
N LEU A 226 -3.84 -9.81 -5.95
CA LEU A 226 -3.01 -9.08 -6.90
C LEU A 226 -1.57 -8.96 -6.41
N ILE A 227 -1.34 -8.64 -5.14
CA ILE A 227 0.00 -8.64 -4.52
C ILE A 227 0.67 -10.02 -4.68
N ALA A 228 -0.05 -11.09 -4.37
CA ALA A 228 0.46 -12.45 -4.47
C ALA A 228 0.83 -12.85 -5.92
N ILE A 229 -0.02 -12.49 -6.88
CA ILE A 229 0.25 -12.72 -8.31
C ILE A 229 1.48 -11.91 -8.75
N LEU A 230 1.62 -10.66 -8.32
CA LEU A 230 2.80 -9.85 -8.64
C LEU A 230 4.07 -10.46 -8.04
N LEU A 231 4.03 -10.92 -6.79
CA LEU A 231 5.14 -11.62 -6.14
C LEU A 231 5.52 -12.92 -6.86
N PHE A 232 4.53 -13.70 -7.34
CA PHE A 232 4.75 -14.87 -8.20
C PHE A 232 5.61 -14.49 -9.41
N LEU A 233 5.16 -13.47 -10.14
CA LEU A 233 5.74 -13.05 -11.40
C LEU A 233 7.12 -12.43 -11.21
N ILE A 234 7.33 -11.69 -10.11
CA ILE A 234 8.64 -11.17 -9.71
C ILE A 234 9.63 -12.32 -9.55
N ILE A 235 9.28 -13.36 -8.77
CA ILE A 235 10.17 -14.51 -8.56
C ILE A 235 10.37 -15.34 -9.81
N GLU A 236 9.31 -15.57 -10.60
CA GLU A 236 9.43 -16.31 -11.87
C GLU A 236 10.39 -15.60 -12.83
N LYS A 237 10.30 -14.26 -12.91
CA LYS A 237 11.22 -13.44 -13.71
C LYS A 237 12.65 -13.49 -13.18
N LEU A 238 12.85 -13.39 -11.87
CA LEU A 238 14.18 -13.47 -11.26
C LEU A 238 14.83 -14.85 -11.48
N ASN A 239 14.07 -15.94 -11.35
CA ASN A 239 14.53 -17.31 -11.58
C ASN A 239 14.99 -17.56 -13.03
N ASN A 240 14.27 -17.01 -14.00
CA ASN A 240 14.64 -17.17 -15.42
C ASN A 240 15.90 -16.36 -15.78
N TRP A 241 16.32 -15.44 -14.93
CA TRP A 241 17.32 -14.45 -15.25
C TRP A 241 18.66 -14.76 -14.59
N ASN A 242 19.18 -15.97 -14.85
CA ASN A 242 20.48 -16.45 -14.37
C ASN A 242 21.63 -15.46 -14.64
N THR A 243 21.55 -14.68 -15.72
CA THR A 243 22.54 -13.65 -16.05
C THR A 243 22.63 -12.54 -15.01
N TYR A 244 21.52 -12.20 -14.33
CA TYR A 244 21.53 -11.19 -13.28
C TYR A 244 22.48 -11.60 -12.16
N PHE A 245 22.58 -12.88 -11.81
CA PHE A 245 23.44 -13.35 -10.72
C PHE A 245 24.90 -13.61 -11.14
N LEU A 246 25.29 -13.33 -12.39
CA LEU A 246 26.66 -13.58 -12.87
C LEU A 246 27.74 -12.83 -12.08
N TYR A 247 27.43 -11.63 -11.57
CA TYR A 247 28.36 -10.88 -10.70
C TYR A 247 28.73 -11.67 -9.42
N ILE A 248 27.85 -12.58 -8.96
CA ILE A 248 28.05 -13.45 -7.78
C ILE A 248 28.88 -14.70 -8.12
N ILE A 249 28.80 -15.20 -9.36
CA ILE A 249 29.42 -16.48 -9.74
C ILE A 249 30.94 -16.27 -9.91
N SER A 250 31.67 -16.47 -8.82
CA SER A 250 33.13 -16.63 -8.87
C SER A 250 33.50 -18.05 -9.33
N LYS A 251 34.66 -18.23 -9.97
CA LYS A 251 35.26 -19.53 -10.31
C LYS A 251 35.39 -20.51 -9.13
N ASN A 252 35.25 -20.08 -7.87
CA ASN A 252 35.55 -20.86 -6.67
C ASN A 252 34.35 -21.22 -5.77
N TYR A 253 33.12 -20.82 -6.11
CA TYR A 253 31.93 -21.27 -5.39
C TYR A 253 31.23 -22.38 -6.20
N THR A 254 31.37 -23.62 -5.74
CA THR A 254 30.79 -24.84 -6.37
C THR A 254 29.25 -24.91 -6.33
N THR A 255 28.57 -23.91 -5.78
CA THR A 255 27.11 -23.82 -5.81
C THR A 255 26.67 -23.07 -7.05
N ASN A 256 26.28 -23.82 -8.09
CA ASN A 256 25.94 -23.31 -9.41
C ASN A 256 24.71 -22.37 -9.47
N HIS A 257 23.92 -22.22 -8.40
CA HIS A 257 22.67 -21.45 -8.46
C HIS A 257 22.42 -20.62 -7.19
N PHE A 258 22.04 -19.36 -7.38
CA PHE A 258 21.40 -18.57 -6.35
C PHE A 258 20.00 -19.17 -6.13
N HIS A 259 19.80 -19.93 -5.05
CA HIS A 259 18.53 -20.59 -4.76
C HIS A 259 17.51 -19.58 -4.23
N ILE A 260 16.68 -19.06 -5.13
CA ILE A 260 15.51 -18.26 -4.81
C ILE A 260 14.42 -19.21 -4.30
N ILE A 261 13.59 -18.75 -3.35
CA ILE A 261 12.42 -19.48 -2.89
C ILE A 261 11.51 -19.89 -4.06
N ASN A 262 10.89 -21.07 -3.96
CA ASN A 262 9.89 -21.50 -4.92
C ASN A 262 8.74 -20.46 -4.96
N PRO A 263 8.36 -19.92 -6.13
CA PRO A 263 7.33 -18.88 -6.24
C PRO A 263 5.98 -19.33 -5.66
N LEU A 264 5.61 -20.59 -5.81
CA LEU A 264 4.37 -21.15 -5.24
C LEU A 264 4.42 -21.17 -3.70
N LEU A 265 5.58 -21.47 -3.12
CA LEU A 265 5.76 -21.49 -1.67
C LEU A 265 5.64 -20.07 -1.09
N LEU A 266 6.27 -19.07 -1.73
CA LEU A 266 6.19 -17.68 -1.28
C LEU A 266 4.74 -17.18 -1.23
N ILE A 267 3.95 -17.50 -2.26
CA ILE A 267 2.56 -17.08 -2.34
C ILE A 267 1.72 -17.73 -1.26
N ASN A 268 1.90 -19.02 -1.03
CA ASN A 268 1.20 -19.71 0.05
C ASN A 268 1.58 -19.13 1.42
N ILE A 269 2.85 -18.73 1.62
CA ILE A 269 3.29 -18.04 2.83
C ILE A 269 2.59 -16.67 2.97
N TYR A 270 2.43 -15.90 1.89
CA TYR A 270 1.76 -14.59 1.94
C TYR A 270 0.24 -14.71 2.14
N LEU A 271 -0.41 -15.46 1.27
CA LEU A 271 -1.87 -15.52 1.16
C LEU A 271 -2.51 -16.23 2.35
N ASN A 272 -1.91 -17.33 2.81
CA ASN A 272 -2.40 -18.13 3.94
C ASN A 272 -1.76 -17.74 5.27
N ASN A 273 -1.12 -16.56 5.35
CA ASN A 273 -0.62 -16.06 6.62
C ASN A 273 -1.82 -15.71 7.51
N PRO A 274 -2.02 -16.38 8.67
CA PRO A 274 -3.17 -16.14 9.53
C PRO A 274 -3.22 -14.70 10.02
N ILE A 275 -2.06 -14.06 10.21
CA ILE A 275 -1.97 -12.68 10.68
C ILE A 275 -2.50 -11.69 9.63
N ASN A 276 -2.17 -11.92 8.35
CA ASN A 276 -2.66 -11.08 7.25
C ASN A 276 -4.16 -11.35 6.98
N ILE A 277 -4.63 -12.57 7.18
CA ILE A 277 -6.07 -12.88 7.07
C ILE A 277 -6.84 -12.13 8.16
N LEU A 278 -6.35 -12.18 9.40
CA LEU A 278 -6.96 -11.50 10.54
C LEU A 278 -6.96 -9.98 10.38
N SER A 279 -5.84 -9.37 9.97
CA SER A 279 -5.79 -7.93 9.74
C SER A 279 -6.80 -7.48 8.69
N ASN A 280 -6.93 -8.21 7.58
CA ASN A 280 -7.89 -7.88 6.53
C ASN A 280 -9.35 -8.03 6.97
N SER A 281 -9.67 -8.99 7.85
CA SER A 281 -11.03 -9.13 8.37
C SER A 281 -11.50 -7.92 9.19
N PHE A 282 -10.58 -7.12 9.74
CA PHE A 282 -10.91 -5.86 10.43
C PHE A 282 -11.17 -4.68 9.49
N LEU A 283 -11.34 -4.92 8.18
CA LEU A 283 -11.75 -3.93 7.17
C LEU A 283 -10.82 -2.71 7.10
N SER A 284 -9.50 -2.94 6.99
CA SER A 284 -8.54 -1.90 6.61
C SER A 284 -8.01 -2.10 5.19
N LEU A 285 -7.78 -1.00 4.48
CA LEU A 285 -7.18 -0.99 3.14
C LEU A 285 -5.66 -0.73 3.18
N ASP A 286 -4.99 -1.05 4.30
CA ASP A 286 -3.55 -0.82 4.46
C ASP A 286 -2.70 -1.53 3.41
N ASN A 287 -3.17 -2.68 2.90
CA ASN A 287 -2.45 -3.47 1.90
C ASN A 287 -2.35 -2.78 0.54
N PHE A 288 -3.12 -1.72 0.28
CA PHE A 288 -3.06 -0.99 -0.97
C PHE A 288 -1.68 -0.36 -1.22
N LYS A 289 -1.00 0.12 -0.16
CA LYS A 289 0.38 0.60 -0.31
C LYS A 289 1.35 -0.50 -0.72
N LEU A 290 1.18 -1.70 -0.18
CA LEU A 290 1.97 -2.88 -0.53
C LEU A 290 1.74 -3.31 -1.99
N LEU A 291 0.51 -3.16 -2.49
CA LEU A 291 0.18 -3.36 -3.91
C LEU A 291 0.93 -2.39 -4.81
N ILE A 292 0.95 -1.09 -4.47
CA ILE A 292 1.68 -0.10 -5.26
C ILE A 292 3.18 -0.42 -5.28
N ILE A 293 3.78 -0.72 -4.11
CA ILE A 293 5.20 -1.07 -3.98
C ILE A 293 5.54 -2.32 -4.81
N THR A 294 4.73 -3.38 -4.72
CA THR A 294 4.93 -4.60 -5.53
C THR A 294 4.74 -4.35 -7.02
N THR A 295 3.81 -3.48 -7.39
CA THR A 295 3.57 -3.13 -8.80
C THR A 295 4.76 -2.37 -9.38
N SER A 296 5.27 -1.34 -8.70
CA SER A 296 6.48 -0.63 -9.13
C SER A 296 7.68 -1.58 -9.21
N PHE A 297 7.83 -2.49 -8.25
CA PHE A 297 8.89 -3.49 -8.29
C PHE A 297 8.74 -4.49 -9.46
N TYR A 298 7.52 -4.95 -9.76
CA TYR A 298 7.29 -5.79 -10.93
C TYR A 298 7.56 -5.04 -12.25
N LEU A 299 7.10 -3.79 -12.35
CA LEU A 299 7.28 -2.96 -13.55
C LEU A 299 8.76 -2.66 -13.80
N THR A 300 9.54 -2.38 -12.74
CA THR A 300 11.00 -2.25 -12.87
C THR A 300 11.59 -3.52 -13.44
N ILE A 301 11.29 -4.69 -12.87
CA ILE A 301 11.78 -5.98 -13.38
C ILE A 301 11.37 -6.22 -14.85
N SER A 302 10.13 -5.88 -15.18
CA SER A 302 9.60 -5.99 -16.54
C SER A 302 10.34 -5.11 -17.55
N ARG A 303 10.70 -3.88 -17.13
CA ARG A 303 11.51 -2.97 -17.94
C ARG A 303 12.88 -3.55 -18.25
N ILE A 304 13.48 -4.27 -17.30
CA ILE A 304 14.81 -4.84 -17.46
C ILE A 304 14.92 -5.78 -18.66
N GLN A 305 13.98 -6.73 -18.78
CA GLN A 305 14.01 -7.74 -19.84
C GLN A 305 13.88 -7.11 -21.23
N ASN A 306 13.23 -5.95 -21.34
CA ASN A 306 13.15 -5.21 -22.59
C ASN A 306 14.47 -4.52 -22.96
N VAL A 307 15.31 -4.18 -21.97
CA VAL A 307 16.59 -3.46 -22.14
C VAL A 307 17.77 -4.41 -22.34
N SER A 308 17.75 -5.61 -21.74
CA SER A 308 18.84 -6.58 -21.89
C SER A 308 19.00 -7.00 -23.35
N LYS A 309 20.03 -6.46 -24.03
CA LYS A 309 20.39 -6.80 -25.41
C LYS A 309 20.60 -8.32 -25.54
N GLN A 310 19.77 -8.99 -26.33
CA GLN A 310 20.11 -10.30 -26.87
C GLN A 310 20.95 -10.07 -28.13
N PRO A 311 22.09 -10.77 -28.30
CA PRO A 311 23.08 -10.42 -29.32
C PRO A 311 22.62 -10.55 -30.78
N ASN A 312 21.42 -11.08 -31.09
CA ASN A 312 20.97 -11.38 -32.45
C ASN A 312 19.54 -10.88 -32.75
N GLN A 313 19.21 -9.60 -32.55
CA GLN A 313 17.83 -9.09 -32.79
C GLN A 313 17.74 -7.98 -33.84
N ASN A 314 16.69 -8.07 -34.67
CA ASN A 314 16.36 -7.16 -35.76
C ASN A 314 16.20 -5.70 -35.29
N VAL A 315 16.61 -4.74 -36.12
CA VAL A 315 16.57 -3.29 -35.83
C VAL A 315 15.16 -2.82 -35.41
N TYR A 316 14.11 -3.36 -36.04
CA TYR A 316 12.71 -3.05 -35.72
C TYR A 316 12.26 -3.58 -34.35
N GLU A 317 12.69 -4.78 -33.95
CA GLU A 317 12.39 -5.33 -32.62
C GLU A 317 13.05 -4.49 -31.51
N ASN A 318 14.26 -3.99 -31.77
CA ASN A 318 14.97 -3.11 -30.83
C ASN A 318 14.25 -1.76 -30.64
N LYS A 319 13.68 -1.18 -31.70
CA LYS A 319 12.88 0.06 -31.62
C LYS A 319 11.61 -0.15 -30.77
N TYR A 320 10.87 -1.22 -31.00
CA TYR A 320 9.65 -1.54 -30.24
C TYR A 320 9.95 -1.80 -28.75
N LYS A 321 11.04 -2.54 -28.45
CA LYS A 321 11.49 -2.76 -27.08
C LYS A 321 11.88 -1.47 -26.36
N ARG A 322 12.51 -0.53 -27.06
CA ARG A 322 12.88 0.79 -26.49
C ARG A 322 11.64 1.61 -26.14
N ILE A 323 10.64 1.63 -27.02
CA ILE A 323 9.34 2.28 -26.75
C ILE A 323 8.65 1.65 -25.54
N ARG A 324 8.59 0.31 -25.47
CA ARG A 324 8.01 -0.40 -24.33
C ARG A 324 8.76 -0.14 -23.02
N SER A 325 10.09 -0.04 -23.07
CA SER A 325 10.92 0.31 -21.91
C SER A 325 10.63 1.73 -21.43
N PHE A 326 10.48 2.69 -22.36
CA PHE A 326 10.14 4.08 -22.04
C PHE A 326 8.73 4.20 -21.43
N LEU A 327 7.73 3.51 -21.99
CA LEU A 327 6.39 3.45 -21.40
C LEU A 327 6.42 2.84 -19.99
N ASN A 328 7.19 1.77 -19.78
CA ASN A 328 7.36 1.20 -18.45
C ASN A 328 8.01 2.21 -17.48
N LEU A 329 8.98 3.01 -17.92
CA LEU A 329 9.58 4.06 -17.08
C LEU A 329 8.52 5.08 -16.63
N LEU A 330 7.71 5.59 -17.57
CA LEU A 330 6.64 6.54 -17.25
C LEU A 330 5.63 5.92 -16.26
N LEU A 331 5.25 4.66 -16.47
CA LEU A 331 4.36 3.94 -15.56
C LEU A 331 4.96 3.78 -14.16
N ILE A 332 6.27 3.51 -14.05
CA ILE A 332 6.94 3.40 -12.76
C ILE A 332 6.94 4.74 -12.03
N LEU A 333 7.37 5.82 -12.71
CA LEU A 333 7.40 7.17 -12.12
C LEU A 333 6.00 7.62 -11.66
N PHE A 334 4.96 7.25 -12.42
CA PHE A 334 3.57 7.50 -12.07
C PHE A 334 3.12 6.69 -10.83
N HIS A 335 3.43 5.40 -10.76
CA HIS A 335 3.10 4.57 -9.58
C HIS A 335 3.85 5.03 -8.32
N ASP A 336 5.10 5.44 -8.46
CA ASP A 336 5.91 5.96 -7.35
C ASP A 336 5.36 7.30 -6.84
N ALA A 337 4.88 8.16 -7.73
CA ALA A 337 4.17 9.38 -7.34
C ALA A 337 2.83 9.07 -6.64
N ILE A 338 2.10 8.04 -7.10
CA ILE A 338 0.88 7.57 -6.41
C ILE A 338 1.21 7.05 -5.01
N LEU A 339 2.33 6.33 -4.85
CA LEU A 339 2.76 5.84 -3.54
C LEU A 339 2.92 7.01 -2.56
N LEU A 340 3.65 8.06 -2.94
CA LEU A 340 3.81 9.26 -2.11
C LEU A 340 2.51 10.02 -1.90
N TYR A 341 1.61 9.99 -2.88
CA TYR A 341 0.30 10.62 -2.78
C TYR A 341 -0.65 9.88 -1.85
N VAL A 342 -0.60 8.57 -1.79
CA VAL A 342 -1.50 7.81 -0.92
C VAL A 342 -0.89 7.70 0.48
N THR A 343 0.42 7.49 0.60
CA THR A 343 1.08 7.18 1.85
C THR A 343 1.86 8.36 2.44
N SER A 344 2.73 8.07 3.42
CA SER A 344 3.60 9.06 4.03
C SER A 344 4.84 9.38 3.19
N PHE A 345 5.44 10.54 3.44
CA PHE A 345 6.66 10.99 2.78
C PHE A 345 7.88 10.06 3.01
N HIS A 346 7.86 9.18 4.02
CA HIS A 346 8.91 8.17 4.25
C HIS A 346 9.08 7.20 3.08
N PHE A 347 8.03 6.97 2.29
CA PHE A 347 8.08 6.09 1.13
C PHE A 347 8.92 6.63 -0.04
N ILE A 348 9.45 7.86 0.07
CA ILE A 348 10.47 8.37 -0.84
C ILE A 348 11.72 7.47 -0.86
N LEU A 349 12.02 6.76 0.24
CA LEU A 349 13.08 5.76 0.28
C LEU A 349 12.82 4.62 -0.70
N VAL A 350 11.57 4.17 -0.83
CA VAL A 350 11.19 3.12 -1.79
C VAL A 350 11.44 3.61 -3.21
N VAL A 351 11.03 4.86 -3.51
CA VAL A 351 11.27 5.51 -4.80
C VAL A 351 12.76 5.59 -5.13
N ILE A 352 13.60 6.03 -4.19
CA ILE A 352 15.07 6.08 -4.34
C ILE A 352 15.65 4.68 -4.65
N GLY A 353 15.14 3.64 -4.00
CA GLY A 353 15.55 2.26 -4.24
C GLY A 353 15.18 1.76 -5.62
N ILE A 354 13.95 2.03 -6.06
CA ILE A 354 13.40 1.64 -7.36
C ILE A 354 14.15 2.36 -8.48
N ASN A 355 14.34 3.67 -8.35
CA ASN A 355 15.09 4.49 -9.29
C ASN A 355 16.56 4.05 -9.40
N ASN A 356 17.21 3.74 -8.28
CA ASN A 356 18.56 3.17 -8.33
C ASN A 356 18.58 1.82 -9.06
N PHE A 357 17.63 0.94 -8.74
CA PHE A 357 17.51 -0.36 -9.39
C PHE A 357 17.35 -0.21 -10.92
N ILE A 358 16.56 0.77 -11.37
CA ILE A 358 16.43 1.14 -12.78
C ILE A 358 17.78 1.55 -13.40
N ILE A 359 18.46 2.52 -12.80
CA ILE A 359 19.69 3.11 -13.37
C ILE A 359 20.79 2.06 -13.48
N TYR A 360 20.95 1.27 -12.43
CA TYR A 360 21.96 0.21 -12.36
C TYR A 360 21.83 -0.81 -13.50
N ILE A 361 20.60 -1.02 -13.96
CA ILE A 361 20.29 -1.99 -14.99
C ILE A 361 20.47 -1.40 -16.38
N GLU A 362 20.11 -0.13 -16.56
CA GLU A 362 20.25 0.58 -17.84
C GLU A 362 21.73 0.71 -18.28
N GLU A 363 22.66 0.77 -17.32
CA GLU A 363 24.10 0.91 -17.59
C GLU A 363 24.85 -0.42 -17.85
N ASP A 364 24.14 -1.56 -17.96
CA ASP A 364 24.74 -2.91 -18.15
C ASP A 364 25.81 -3.24 -17.07
N PHE A 365 25.72 -2.60 -15.89
CA PHE A 365 26.74 -2.61 -14.83
C PHE A 365 27.12 -4.02 -14.37
N LEU A 366 26.13 -4.92 -14.33
CA LEU A 366 26.25 -6.34 -13.97
C LEU A 366 27.23 -7.14 -14.83
N LYS A 367 27.42 -6.75 -16.10
CA LYS A 367 28.35 -7.42 -17.02
C LYS A 367 29.78 -6.89 -16.90
N ARG A 368 29.93 -5.64 -16.44
CA ARG A 368 31.20 -4.92 -16.46
C ARG A 368 31.95 -5.00 -15.14
N TYR A 369 31.25 -5.11 -14.02
CA TYR A 369 31.86 -5.08 -12.69
C TYR A 369 31.55 -6.36 -11.90
N HIS A 370 32.59 -7.10 -11.57
CA HIS A 370 32.50 -8.22 -10.62
C HIS A 370 32.42 -7.71 -9.16
N ILE A 371 31.89 -8.54 -8.25
CA ILE A 371 31.75 -8.18 -6.81
C ILE A 371 33.05 -7.68 -6.19
N ASN A 372 34.20 -8.18 -6.64
CA ASN A 372 35.48 -7.86 -6.02
C ASN A 372 36.12 -6.57 -6.57
N GLN A 373 35.62 -6.02 -7.68
CA GLN A 373 36.20 -4.82 -8.29
C GLN A 373 35.69 -3.55 -7.60
N CYS A 374 36.57 -2.59 -7.39
CA CYS A 374 36.19 -1.27 -6.94
C CYS A 374 35.53 -0.51 -8.09
N VAL A 375 34.48 0.23 -7.75
CA VAL A 375 33.75 1.09 -8.69
C VAL A 375 34.35 2.48 -8.57
N GLU A 376 34.66 3.10 -9.70
CA GLU A 376 35.21 4.45 -9.71
C GLU A 376 34.20 5.46 -9.15
N PHE A 377 34.69 6.40 -8.34
CA PHE A 377 33.85 7.37 -7.64
C PHE A 377 32.98 8.21 -8.58
N TYR A 378 33.52 8.65 -9.73
CA TYR A 378 32.78 9.47 -10.69
C TYR A 378 31.54 8.74 -11.26
N LYS A 379 31.63 7.41 -11.44
CA LYS A 379 30.48 6.59 -11.89
C LYS A 379 29.40 6.52 -10.82
N LEU A 380 29.82 6.31 -9.57
CA LEU A 380 28.90 6.30 -8.43
C LEU A 380 28.19 7.66 -8.27
N ALA A 381 28.93 8.76 -8.39
CA ALA A 381 28.38 10.10 -8.36
C ALA A 381 27.38 10.33 -9.52
N HIS A 382 27.72 9.89 -10.74
CA HIS A 382 26.82 9.98 -11.90
C HIS A 382 25.51 9.22 -11.69
N MET A 383 25.57 8.01 -11.13
CA MET A 383 24.37 7.22 -10.79
C MET A 383 23.52 7.90 -9.72
N LEU A 384 24.15 8.54 -8.72
CA LEU A 384 23.44 9.34 -7.72
C LEU A 384 22.73 10.54 -8.35
N PHE A 385 23.39 11.28 -9.24
CA PHE A 385 22.76 12.41 -9.95
C PHE A 385 21.58 11.97 -10.81
N LYS A 386 21.71 10.84 -11.52
CA LYS A 386 20.58 10.26 -12.26
C LYS A 386 19.43 9.87 -11.34
N ASN A 387 19.72 9.31 -10.17
CA ASN A 387 18.70 8.93 -9.20
C ASN A 387 17.96 10.16 -8.67
N LEU A 388 18.71 11.23 -8.35
CA LEU A 388 18.15 12.52 -7.98
C LEU A 388 17.26 13.11 -9.09
N PHE A 389 17.69 13.00 -10.35
CA PHE A 389 16.91 13.47 -11.49
C PHE A 389 15.59 12.71 -11.65
N LEU A 390 15.61 11.38 -11.57
CA LEU A 390 14.38 10.57 -11.60
C LEU A 390 13.48 10.90 -10.41
N LEU A 391 14.06 11.10 -9.23
CA LEU A 391 13.32 11.50 -8.03
C LEU A 391 12.64 12.85 -8.24
N LEU A 392 13.32 13.84 -8.80
CA LEU A 392 12.74 15.15 -9.10
C LEU A 392 11.53 15.02 -10.04
N ILE A 393 11.62 14.18 -11.07
CA ILE A 393 10.48 13.91 -11.97
C ILE A 393 9.31 13.29 -11.20
N THR A 394 9.55 12.32 -10.32
CA THR A 394 8.47 11.75 -9.49
C THR A 394 7.81 12.79 -8.58
N LEU A 395 8.60 13.72 -8.01
CA LEU A 395 8.09 14.80 -7.17
C LEU A 395 7.26 15.81 -7.96
N ILE A 396 7.61 16.08 -9.23
CA ILE A 396 6.80 16.91 -10.13
C ILE A 396 5.44 16.25 -10.39
N ILE A 397 5.41 14.95 -10.67
CA ILE A 397 4.14 14.21 -10.87
C ILE A 397 3.31 14.19 -9.59
N TYR A 398 3.95 14.00 -8.43
CA TYR A 398 3.29 14.11 -7.12
C TYR A 398 2.68 15.51 -6.90
N ALA A 399 3.40 16.59 -7.23
CA ALA A 399 2.88 17.94 -7.15
C ALA A 399 1.67 18.16 -8.07
N LEU A 400 1.68 17.59 -9.28
CA LEU A 400 0.52 17.61 -10.18
C LEU A 400 -0.71 16.95 -9.54
N PHE A 401 -0.55 15.83 -8.82
CA PHE A 401 -1.68 15.22 -8.09
C PHE A 401 -2.24 16.12 -6.99
N ILE A 402 -1.39 16.87 -6.29
CA ILE A 402 -1.83 17.87 -5.29
C ILE A 402 -2.64 18.97 -5.99
N VAL A 403 -2.18 19.48 -7.13
CA VAL A 403 -2.88 20.50 -7.91
C VAL A 403 -4.25 19.99 -8.38
N ILE A 404 -4.33 18.77 -8.91
CA ILE A 404 -5.62 18.16 -9.30
C ILE A 404 -6.54 18.01 -8.08
N SER A 405 -5.98 17.68 -6.92
CA SER A 405 -6.73 17.55 -5.66
C SER A 405 -7.30 18.89 -5.19
N TYR A 406 -6.54 19.97 -5.36
CA TYR A 406 -6.96 21.33 -5.05
C TYR A 406 -8.18 21.75 -5.88
N PHE A 407 -8.17 21.52 -7.20
CA PHE A 407 -9.34 21.77 -8.06
C PHE A 407 -10.55 20.91 -7.65
N GLN A 408 -10.30 19.63 -7.37
CA GLN A 408 -11.33 18.70 -6.94
C GLN A 408 -11.91 19.03 -5.55
N ASN A 409 -11.17 19.76 -4.71
CA ASN A 409 -11.57 20.19 -3.38
C ASN A 409 -12.08 21.63 -3.34
N SER A 410 -12.69 22.10 -4.43
CA SER A 410 -13.27 23.45 -4.55
C SER A 410 -12.27 24.56 -4.19
N TYR A 411 -11.04 24.44 -4.69
CA TYR A 411 -9.98 25.44 -4.49
C TYR A 411 -9.54 25.61 -3.03
N SER A 412 -9.53 24.53 -2.24
CA SER A 412 -9.03 24.55 -0.85
C SER A 412 -7.88 23.58 -0.63
N LEU A 413 -6.79 24.05 0.00
CA LEU A 413 -5.64 23.23 0.41
C LEU A 413 -5.83 22.62 1.81
N SER A 414 -7.00 22.80 2.44
CA SER A 414 -7.29 22.29 3.80
C SER A 414 -7.03 20.78 3.94
N PHE A 415 -7.21 20.00 2.86
CA PHE A 415 -6.93 18.57 2.88
C PHE A 415 -5.46 18.23 3.19
N LEU A 416 -4.48 19.07 2.81
CA LEU A 416 -3.06 18.86 3.11
C LEU A 416 -2.75 18.99 4.60
N ASN A 417 -3.51 19.83 5.32
CA ASN A 417 -3.41 19.87 6.77
C ASN A 417 -3.73 18.49 7.35
N ASN A 418 -4.75 17.84 6.81
CA ASN A 418 -5.24 16.58 7.34
C ASN A 418 -4.49 15.34 6.85
N THR A 419 -3.84 15.40 5.69
CA THR A 419 -3.07 14.28 5.14
C THR A 419 -1.58 14.44 5.43
N VAL A 420 -0.89 15.41 4.82
CA VAL A 420 0.57 15.55 4.95
C VAL A 420 1.00 16.12 6.30
N ILE A 421 0.36 17.22 6.74
CA ILE A 421 0.82 17.94 7.93
C ILE A 421 0.45 17.18 9.21
N ASN A 422 -0.73 16.56 9.28
CA ASN A 422 -1.10 15.74 10.43
C ASN A 422 -0.26 14.47 10.53
N GLU A 423 0.13 13.85 9.40
CA GLU A 423 1.07 12.73 9.42
C GLU A 423 2.46 13.15 9.90
N TYR A 424 2.94 14.32 9.48
CA TYR A 424 4.20 14.88 9.97
C TYR A 424 4.12 15.27 11.43
N LYS A 425 3.04 15.95 11.85
CA LYS A 425 2.87 16.40 13.23
C LYS A 425 2.43 15.29 14.17
N ILE A 426 1.94 14.14 13.70
CA ILE A 426 1.60 12.99 14.58
C ILE A 426 0.55 13.39 15.64
N VAL A 427 -0.35 14.33 15.33
CA VAL A 427 -1.28 14.92 16.31
C VAL A 427 -2.35 13.92 16.79
N LEU A 428 -2.69 12.95 15.95
CA LEU A 428 -3.81 12.02 16.16
C LEU A 428 -3.36 10.55 16.15
N LEU A 429 -2.08 10.30 16.43
CA LEU A 429 -1.54 8.95 16.38
C LEU A 429 -2.12 8.10 17.52
N LEU A 430 -2.74 7.00 17.13
CA LEU A 430 -3.32 6.03 18.05
C LEU A 430 -2.29 4.94 18.39
N PRO A 431 -2.51 4.17 19.48
CA PRO A 431 -1.59 3.10 19.85
C PRO A 431 -1.40 2.12 18.70
N ASN A 432 -0.16 1.95 18.26
CA ASN A 432 0.20 1.11 17.14
C ASN A 432 1.56 0.42 17.36
N LEU A 433 2.01 -0.37 16.39
CA LEU A 433 3.29 -1.09 16.49
C LEU A 433 4.54 -0.19 16.33
N GLY A 434 4.35 1.12 16.13
CA GLY A 434 5.40 2.07 15.76
C GLY A 434 5.90 2.88 16.93
N ASN A 435 7.19 3.19 16.92
CA ASN A 435 7.84 3.88 18.03
C ASN A 435 7.33 5.31 18.27
N PHE A 436 6.68 5.91 17.27
CA PHE A 436 6.19 7.28 17.37
C PHE A 436 5.13 7.44 18.45
N TRP A 437 4.15 6.54 18.53
CA TRP A 437 3.01 6.74 19.42
C TRP A 437 3.41 6.93 20.89
N TYR A 438 4.18 6.00 21.44
CA TYR A 438 4.54 6.05 22.86
C TYR A 438 5.61 7.11 23.17
N ILE A 439 6.58 7.28 22.27
CA ILE A 439 7.66 8.26 22.52
C ILE A 439 7.07 9.67 22.53
N PHE A 440 6.17 9.99 21.60
CA PHE A 440 5.53 11.31 21.57
C PHE A 440 4.44 11.48 22.64
N SER A 441 3.88 10.40 23.19
CA SER A 441 2.95 10.50 24.33
C SER A 441 3.66 10.77 25.67
N THR A 442 4.92 10.39 25.79
CA THR A 442 5.75 10.60 27.00
C THR A 442 6.67 11.81 26.90
N MET A 443 6.72 12.46 25.73
CA MET A 443 7.65 13.55 25.48
C MET A 443 7.20 14.89 26.07
N PHE A 444 8.14 15.64 26.65
CA PHE A 444 7.89 17.01 27.09
C PHE A 444 7.60 17.93 25.90
N ARG A 445 6.68 18.87 26.10
CA ARG A 445 6.20 19.79 25.05
C ARG A 445 7.33 20.60 24.40
N ASP A 446 8.30 21.04 25.19
CA ASP A 446 9.40 21.89 24.71
C ASP A 446 10.32 21.16 23.72
N TYR A 447 10.45 19.84 23.86
CA TYR A 447 11.29 19.01 22.98
C TYR A 447 10.51 18.35 21.83
N TYR A 448 9.20 18.57 21.76
CA TYR A 448 8.31 17.91 20.80
C TYR A 448 8.78 18.11 19.36
N TYR A 449 8.98 19.36 18.94
CA TYR A 449 9.38 19.66 17.56
C TYR A 449 10.80 19.17 17.24
N SER A 450 11.73 19.24 18.20
CA SER A 450 13.10 18.72 18.02
C SER A 450 13.08 17.21 17.79
N PHE A 451 12.32 16.46 18.58
CA PHE A 451 12.19 15.01 18.40
C PHE A 451 11.44 14.66 17.14
N LEU A 452 10.40 15.42 16.80
CA LEU A 452 9.65 15.24 15.56
C LEU A 452 10.56 15.35 14.34
N PHE A 453 11.43 16.37 14.31
CA PHE A 453 12.45 16.49 13.28
C PHE A 453 13.41 15.29 13.28
N LEU A 454 13.99 14.91 14.43
CA LEU A 454 14.96 13.81 14.50
C LEU A 454 14.38 12.46 14.07
N PHE A 455 13.18 12.12 14.56
CA PHE A 455 12.51 10.86 14.26
C PHE A 455 12.10 10.74 12.79
N HIS A 456 11.77 11.84 12.12
CA HIS A 456 11.54 11.81 10.68
C HIS A 456 12.85 11.85 9.87
N PHE A 457 13.82 12.65 10.29
CA PHE A 457 15.00 12.94 9.49
C PHE A 457 16.03 11.82 9.47
N HIS A 458 16.19 11.06 10.57
CA HIS A 458 17.21 10.01 10.66
C HIS A 458 17.10 8.96 9.54
N ILE A 459 15.89 8.72 9.04
CA ILE A 459 15.61 7.73 8.00
C ILE A 459 16.26 8.14 6.67
N PHE A 460 16.38 9.44 6.41
CA PHE A 460 17.01 9.98 5.19
C PHE A 460 18.55 9.95 5.23
N LEU A 461 19.16 9.56 6.35
CA LEU A 461 20.60 9.35 6.45
C LEU A 461 21.04 7.99 5.87
N TYR A 462 20.12 7.01 5.75
CA TYR A 462 20.43 5.66 5.28
C TYR A 462 20.67 5.51 3.77
N PRO A 463 19.95 6.19 2.86
CA PRO A 463 20.02 5.91 1.43
C PRO A 463 21.42 6.08 0.82
N VAL A 464 22.18 7.11 1.19
CA VAL A 464 23.49 7.42 0.59
C VAL A 464 24.58 6.44 1.02
N PRO A 465 24.81 6.17 2.33
CA PRO A 465 25.78 5.16 2.74
C PRO A 465 25.44 3.76 2.23
N LEU A 466 24.15 3.38 2.27
CA LEU A 466 23.70 2.09 1.75
C LEU A 466 23.86 2.00 0.23
N PHE A 467 23.67 3.11 -0.50
CA PHE A 467 23.89 3.15 -1.95
C PHE A 467 25.33 2.80 -2.26
N PHE A 468 26.31 3.50 -1.66
CA PHE A 468 27.72 3.25 -1.92
C PHE A 468 28.13 1.82 -1.54
N ARG A 469 27.57 1.30 -0.44
CA ARG A 469 27.92 -0.03 0.03
C ARG A 469 27.29 -1.14 -0.80
N LEU A 470 26.00 -1.03 -1.11
CA LEU A 470 25.20 -2.08 -1.76
C LEU A 470 25.01 -1.85 -3.26
N VAL A 471 25.75 -0.94 -3.88
CA VAL A 471 25.62 -0.62 -5.30
C VAL A 471 25.69 -1.90 -6.15
N LYS A 472 26.56 -2.84 -5.77
CA LYS A 472 26.79 -4.14 -6.45
C LYS A 472 25.57 -5.06 -6.43
N THR A 473 24.63 -4.83 -5.52
CA THR A 473 23.42 -5.63 -5.31
C THR A 473 22.19 -4.72 -5.21
N PRO A 474 21.74 -4.13 -6.32
CA PRO A 474 20.68 -3.12 -6.27
C PRO A 474 19.32 -3.73 -5.84
N LEU A 475 19.08 -5.03 -6.07
CA LEU A 475 17.90 -5.74 -5.56
C LEU A 475 17.87 -5.77 -4.02
N ILE A 476 19.02 -5.98 -3.39
CA ILE A 476 19.13 -6.02 -1.93
C ILE A 476 18.96 -4.60 -1.38
N TYR A 477 19.56 -3.60 -2.03
CA TYR A 477 19.38 -2.19 -1.69
C TYR A 477 17.89 -1.81 -1.71
N LEU A 478 17.16 -2.18 -2.76
CA LEU A 478 15.72 -1.96 -2.87
C LEU A 478 14.94 -2.63 -1.72
N LYS A 479 15.15 -3.93 -1.48
CA LYS A 479 14.47 -4.67 -0.39
C LYS A 479 14.70 -4.01 0.97
N VAL A 480 15.94 -3.57 1.23
CA VAL A 480 16.33 -2.90 2.47
C VAL A 480 15.64 -1.56 2.63
N LEU A 481 15.62 -0.72 1.58
CA LEU A 481 14.94 0.57 1.63
C LEU A 481 13.43 0.42 1.84
N ILE A 482 12.80 -0.59 1.21
CA ILE A 482 11.39 -0.93 1.46
C ILE A 482 11.19 -1.32 2.93
N ALA A 483 12.04 -2.18 3.48
CA ALA A 483 11.91 -2.61 4.87
C ALA A 483 12.08 -1.45 5.86
N ILE A 484 13.05 -0.56 5.63
CA ILE A 484 13.24 0.65 6.45
C ILE A 484 12.02 1.56 6.36
N ALA A 485 11.53 1.85 5.15
CA ALA A 485 10.36 2.72 4.95
C ALA A 485 9.10 2.18 5.65
N LEU A 486 8.88 0.85 5.59
CA LEU A 486 7.73 0.21 6.22
C LEU A 486 7.80 0.18 7.74
N VAL A 487 8.98 -0.08 8.31
CA VAL A 487 9.16 -0.21 9.76
C VAL A 487 9.19 1.15 10.47
N PHE A 488 9.76 2.17 9.82
CA PHE A 488 9.94 3.50 10.42
C PHE A 488 8.86 4.52 10.04
N GLN A 489 7.79 4.13 9.34
CA GLN A 489 6.64 5.02 9.17
C GLN A 489 5.86 5.17 10.50
N PRO A 490 5.23 6.33 10.78
CA PRO A 490 4.44 6.53 12.00
C PRO A 490 3.28 5.54 12.16
N ASN A 491 2.63 5.16 11.04
CA ASN A 491 1.46 4.30 10.99
C ASN A 491 1.82 2.88 10.53
N ILE A 492 2.76 2.24 11.21
CA ILE A 492 3.16 0.85 10.93
C ILE A 492 2.02 -0.12 11.29
N THR A 493 1.76 -1.07 10.39
CA THR A 493 0.80 -2.17 10.61
C THR A 493 1.50 -3.52 10.71
N ILE A 494 0.74 -4.54 11.08
CA ILE A 494 1.26 -5.89 11.07
C ILE A 494 1.55 -6.38 9.66
N ASN A 495 0.75 -5.97 8.68
CA ASN A 495 0.95 -6.34 7.28
C ASN A 495 2.27 -5.78 6.74
N ASP A 496 2.70 -4.61 7.24
CA ASP A 496 4.01 -4.03 6.93
C ASP A 496 5.16 -4.90 7.45
N ILE A 497 5.03 -5.40 8.69
CA ILE A 497 6.00 -6.33 9.30
C ILE A 497 6.05 -7.64 8.49
N VAL A 498 4.89 -8.25 8.22
CA VAL A 498 4.79 -9.50 7.45
C VAL A 498 5.42 -9.33 6.06
N TYR A 499 5.10 -8.24 5.37
CA TYR A 499 5.61 -7.96 4.04
C TYR A 499 7.13 -7.71 4.04
N SER A 500 7.65 -6.99 5.04
CA SER A 500 9.10 -6.79 5.20
C SER A 500 9.85 -8.11 5.40
N LEU A 501 9.34 -9.00 6.25
CA LEU A 501 9.91 -10.34 6.46
C LEU A 501 9.82 -11.19 5.19
N LEU A 502 8.71 -11.08 4.45
CA LEU A 502 8.49 -11.81 3.21
C LEU A 502 9.50 -11.42 2.12
N LEU A 503 9.81 -10.12 1.98
CA LEU A 503 10.85 -9.64 1.05
C LEU A 503 12.25 -10.18 1.40
N LEU A 504 12.55 -10.31 2.70
CA LEU A 504 13.81 -10.89 3.16
C LEU A 504 13.88 -12.41 2.87
N VAL A 505 12.75 -13.12 2.97
CA VAL A 505 12.65 -14.57 2.71
C VAL A 505 12.85 -14.94 1.23
N ILE A 506 12.78 -13.99 0.29
CA ILE A 506 13.04 -14.29 -1.14
C ILE A 506 14.40 -15.00 -1.33
N ASP A 507 15.40 -14.69 -0.50
CA ASP A 507 16.73 -15.31 -0.52
C ASP A 507 16.97 -16.18 0.74
N TYR A 508 15.96 -16.96 1.13
CA TYR A 508 15.82 -17.62 2.44
C TYR A 508 17.05 -18.41 2.92
N GLU A 509 17.77 -19.12 2.04
CA GLU A 509 18.90 -19.96 2.45
C GLU A 509 19.96 -19.12 3.16
N ARG A 510 20.24 -17.94 2.62
CA ARG A 510 21.25 -17.03 3.16
C ARG A 510 20.82 -16.37 4.46
N THR A 511 19.53 -16.03 4.58
CA THR A 511 18.98 -15.42 5.79
C THR A 511 18.88 -16.41 6.96
N ILE A 512 18.57 -17.69 6.70
CA ILE A 512 18.41 -18.71 7.74
C ILE A 512 19.75 -19.12 8.35
N TYR A 513 20.84 -19.17 7.56
CA TYR A 513 22.16 -19.53 8.11
C TYR A 513 22.81 -18.41 8.93
N ALA A 514 22.46 -17.15 8.66
CA ALA A 514 23.08 -16.00 9.31
C ALA A 514 22.37 -15.55 10.60
N ILE A 515 21.09 -15.93 10.75
CA ILE A 515 20.21 -15.39 11.78
C ILE A 515 19.58 -16.56 12.54
N PRO A 516 19.45 -16.51 13.88
CA PRO A 516 18.62 -17.45 14.64
C PRO A 516 17.13 -17.22 14.35
N PHE A 517 16.73 -17.43 13.09
CA PHE A 517 15.47 -16.95 12.50
C PHE A 517 14.25 -17.50 13.23
N ILE A 518 14.22 -18.81 13.49
CA ILE A 518 13.09 -19.46 14.18
C ILE A 518 12.94 -18.93 15.61
N LYS A 519 14.04 -18.78 16.35
CA LYS A 519 14.00 -18.25 17.72
C LYS A 519 13.42 -16.84 17.75
N LEU A 520 13.93 -15.96 16.88
CA LEU A 520 13.45 -14.58 16.79
C LEU A 520 12.00 -14.51 16.31
N LEU A 521 11.60 -15.34 15.35
CA LEU A 521 10.22 -15.40 14.86
C LEU A 521 9.26 -15.84 15.97
N LEU A 522 9.64 -16.81 16.80
CA LEU A 522 8.82 -17.28 17.91
C LEU A 522 8.65 -16.19 18.98
N ILE A 523 9.73 -15.47 19.30
CA ILE A 523 9.67 -14.32 20.23
C ILE A 523 8.80 -13.20 19.64
N LEU A 524 8.95 -12.91 18.35
CA LEU A 524 8.13 -11.92 17.64
C LEU A 524 6.64 -12.26 17.74
N LEU A 525 6.26 -13.49 17.38
CA LEU A 525 4.87 -13.95 17.39
C LEU A 525 4.28 -13.95 18.81
N SER A 526 5.06 -14.40 19.81
CA SER A 526 4.62 -14.41 21.20
C SER A 526 4.34 -12.99 21.71
N ASN A 527 5.24 -12.03 21.46
CA ASN A 527 5.06 -10.64 21.88
C ASN A 527 3.94 -9.94 21.09
N LEU A 528 3.74 -10.31 19.82
CA LEU A 528 2.63 -9.79 19.02
C LEU A 528 1.27 -10.25 19.57
N CYS A 529 1.15 -11.51 20.00
CA CYS A 529 -0.04 -11.98 20.72
C CYS A 529 -0.24 -11.25 22.06
N LEU A 530 0.83 -11.07 22.84
CA LEU A 530 0.77 -10.34 24.12
C LEU A 530 0.43 -8.86 23.93
N TYR A 531 0.93 -8.22 22.86
CA TYR A 531 0.58 -6.86 22.49
C TYR A 531 -0.94 -6.71 22.34
N PHE A 532 -1.59 -7.60 21.61
CA PHE A 532 -3.06 -7.59 21.46
C PHE A 532 -3.81 -7.80 22.77
N VAL A 533 -3.37 -8.77 23.57
CA VAL A 533 -4.01 -9.04 24.87
C VAL A 533 -3.89 -7.82 25.78
N THR A 534 -2.69 -7.26 25.91
CA THR A 534 -2.44 -6.11 26.77
C THR A 534 -3.13 -4.85 26.28
N LEU A 535 -3.20 -4.63 24.96
CA LEU A 535 -3.93 -3.52 24.37
C LEU A 535 -5.42 -3.60 24.70
N ASN A 536 -6.00 -4.80 24.57
CA ASN A 536 -7.40 -5.04 24.92
C ASN A 536 -7.66 -4.87 26.43
N LEU A 537 -6.75 -5.33 27.30
CA LEU A 537 -6.88 -5.11 28.74
C LEU A 537 -6.83 -3.63 29.10
N TRP A 538 -5.96 -2.87 28.44
CA TRP A 538 -5.81 -1.43 28.68
C TRP A 538 -6.98 -0.62 28.11
N LEU A 539 -7.28 -0.75 26.82
CA LEU A 539 -8.27 0.10 26.14
C LEU A 539 -9.73 -0.38 26.34
N ARG A 540 -9.97 -1.71 26.36
CA ARG A 540 -11.34 -2.25 26.41
C ARG A 540 -11.80 -2.54 27.83
N LYS A 541 -10.95 -3.22 28.61
CA LYS A 541 -11.31 -3.63 29.96
C LYS A 541 -10.94 -2.58 31.02
N ASN A 542 -10.12 -1.57 30.67
CA ASN A 542 -9.58 -0.58 31.59
C ASN A 542 -8.90 -1.21 32.84
N THR A 543 -8.41 -2.44 32.74
CA THR A 543 -7.71 -3.16 33.81
C THR A 543 -6.20 -3.26 33.56
N GLY A 544 -5.75 -2.96 32.34
CA GLY A 544 -4.34 -2.95 31.95
C GLY A 544 -3.70 -1.57 31.99
N ASN A 545 -2.37 -1.52 32.03
CA ASN A 545 -1.56 -0.30 31.92
C ASN A 545 -0.95 -0.21 30.50
N ALA A 546 -0.90 1.00 29.93
CA ALA A 546 -0.25 1.33 28.66
C ALA A 546 1.20 0.83 28.59
N ASN A 547 1.92 0.78 29.71
CA ASN A 547 3.31 0.32 29.78
C ASN A 547 3.47 -1.15 29.32
N TYR A 548 2.49 -2.01 29.58
CA TYR A 548 2.54 -3.41 29.12
C TYR A 548 2.37 -3.53 27.60
N VAL A 549 1.53 -2.67 27.02
CA VAL A 549 1.37 -2.59 25.56
C VAL A 549 2.68 -2.16 24.93
N PHE A 550 3.27 -1.08 25.47
CA PHE A 550 4.52 -0.52 24.97
C PHE A 550 5.70 -1.50 25.06
N PHE A 551 5.82 -2.25 26.15
CA PHE A 551 6.87 -3.26 26.28
C PHE A 551 6.81 -4.29 25.14
N ASN A 552 5.63 -4.87 24.91
CA ASN A 552 5.44 -5.85 23.84
C ASN A 552 5.67 -5.23 22.45
N GLN A 553 5.19 -4.00 22.26
CA GLN A 553 5.38 -3.22 21.04
C GLN A 553 6.87 -3.01 20.72
N LEU A 554 7.66 -2.57 21.71
CA LEU A 554 9.11 -2.38 21.58
C LEU A 554 9.82 -3.68 21.22
N VAL A 555 9.45 -4.80 21.83
CA VAL A 555 10.07 -6.09 21.53
C VAL A 555 9.79 -6.47 20.07
N VAL A 556 8.55 -6.31 19.60
CA VAL A 556 8.19 -6.56 18.20
C VAL A 556 9.00 -5.66 17.25
N PHE A 557 9.08 -4.36 17.53
CA PHE A 557 9.85 -3.41 16.74
C PHE A 557 11.36 -3.75 16.73
N ASN A 558 11.95 -4.06 17.88
CA ASN A 558 13.39 -4.37 17.97
C ASN A 558 13.73 -5.69 17.27
N ILE A 559 12.87 -6.69 17.31
CA ILE A 559 13.11 -7.95 16.61
C ILE A 559 13.00 -7.78 15.09
N THR A 560 12.02 -7.01 14.60
CA THR A 560 11.88 -6.71 13.16
C THR A 560 13.08 -5.93 12.63
N THR A 561 13.52 -4.89 13.33
CA THR A 561 14.75 -4.17 12.99
C THR A 561 15.99 -5.05 13.08
N PHE A 562 16.07 -5.98 14.04
CA PHE A 562 17.17 -6.94 14.13
C PHE A 562 17.23 -7.90 12.92
N PHE A 563 16.09 -8.34 12.39
CA PHE A 563 16.05 -9.09 11.13
C PHE A 563 16.61 -8.28 9.97
N ILE A 564 16.22 -7.01 9.86
CA ILE A 564 16.66 -6.10 8.81
C ILE A 564 18.17 -5.84 8.94
N ILE A 565 18.69 -5.54 10.13
CA ILE A 565 20.12 -5.28 10.36
C ILE A 565 20.97 -6.51 10.06
N ASN A 566 20.56 -7.71 10.51
CA ASN A 566 21.37 -8.90 10.26
C ASN A 566 21.34 -9.33 8.80
N SER A 567 20.20 -9.15 8.10
CA SER A 567 20.16 -9.37 6.66
C SER A 567 21.13 -8.42 5.94
N MET A 568 21.13 -7.12 6.30
CA MET A 568 22.11 -6.16 5.79
C MET A 568 23.55 -6.55 6.08
N LYS A 569 23.87 -6.87 7.34
CA LYS A 569 25.22 -7.30 7.76
C LYS A 569 25.70 -8.51 6.96
N PHE A 570 24.81 -9.48 6.73
CA PHE A 570 25.12 -10.64 5.92
C PHE A 570 25.49 -10.23 4.49
N TYR A 571 24.66 -9.42 3.82
CA TYR A 571 24.93 -9.00 2.43
C TYR A 571 26.20 -8.16 2.32
N ILE A 572 26.43 -7.27 3.29
CA ILE A 572 27.65 -6.49 3.39
C ILE A 572 28.88 -7.39 3.50
N ARG A 573 28.84 -8.42 4.36
CA ARG A 573 29.95 -9.38 4.55
C ARG A 573 30.21 -10.22 3.30
N VAL A 574 29.18 -10.58 2.56
CA VAL A 574 29.33 -11.32 1.29
C VAL A 574 30.06 -10.48 0.24
N GLN A 575 29.95 -9.14 0.30
CA GLN A 575 30.57 -8.22 -0.66
C GLN A 575 31.96 -7.76 -0.25
N THR A 576 32.33 -7.87 1.03
CA THR A 576 33.66 -7.50 1.50
C THR A 576 34.71 -8.48 0.99
N PRO A 577 35.80 -8.00 0.36
CA PRO A 577 36.95 -8.83 0.02
C PRO A 577 37.50 -9.56 1.25
N LYS A 578 38.00 -10.79 1.04
CA LYS A 578 38.58 -11.62 2.11
C LYS A 578 39.76 -10.93 2.82
N SER A 579 40.54 -10.10 2.14
CA SER A 579 41.63 -9.32 2.74
C SER A 579 41.12 -8.39 3.85
N GLN A 580 40.08 -7.61 3.57
CA GLN A 580 39.46 -6.71 4.55
C GLN A 580 38.74 -7.45 5.68
N LEU A 581 38.19 -8.65 5.40
CA LEU A 581 37.59 -9.52 6.42
C LEU A 581 38.63 -10.15 7.36
N ASN A 582 39.86 -10.34 6.90
CA ASN A 582 40.93 -10.92 7.70
C ASN A 582 41.61 -9.88 8.60
N GLU A 583 41.64 -8.61 8.19
CA GLU A 583 42.16 -7.49 8.98
C GLU A 583 41.27 -7.16 10.20
N GLY A 584 39.94 -7.25 10.03
CA GLY A 584 39.01 -7.15 11.15
C GLY A 584 38.70 -8.53 11.70
N LYS A 585 39.22 -8.90 12.88
CA LYS A 585 39.00 -10.18 13.62
C LYS A 585 37.51 -10.59 13.74
N CYS A 586 36.88 -10.99 12.64
CA CYS A 586 35.48 -11.40 12.57
C CYS A 586 35.44 -12.88 12.20
N ILE A 587 35.08 -13.68 13.20
CA ILE A 587 34.99 -15.14 13.17
C ILE A 587 34.31 -15.62 11.87
N SER A 588 35.06 -16.40 11.10
CA SER A 588 34.68 -16.98 9.81
C SER A 588 33.55 -18.01 9.96
N ILE A 589 32.33 -17.70 9.47
CA ILE A 589 31.22 -18.67 9.35
C ILE A 589 31.26 -19.41 7.99
N LEU A 590 32.43 -19.47 7.35
CA LEU A 590 32.60 -20.18 6.08
C LEU A 590 33.29 -21.54 6.22
N ASN A 591 33.23 -22.15 7.41
CA ASN A 591 33.73 -23.50 7.62
C ASN A 591 32.61 -24.53 7.84
N LYS A 592 32.52 -25.39 6.82
CA LYS A 592 31.92 -26.73 6.72
C LYS A 592 30.39 -26.84 6.65
N LYS A 593 29.94 -27.36 5.49
CA LYS A 593 28.74 -28.20 5.33
C LYS A 593 28.58 -29.11 6.55
N LYS A 594 27.56 -28.88 7.38
CA LYS A 594 27.03 -29.92 8.27
C LYS A 594 25.58 -30.19 7.90
N SER A 595 25.38 -31.39 7.36
CA SER A 595 24.19 -32.25 7.26
C SER A 595 22.84 -31.67 6.83
N LYS A 596 22.13 -32.43 5.99
CA LYS A 596 20.74 -32.22 5.55
C LYS A 596 19.87 -31.60 6.65
N PHE A 597 19.29 -30.46 6.32
CA PHE A 597 18.37 -29.69 7.15
C PHE A 597 17.12 -30.53 7.43
N ASN A 598 16.93 -30.97 8.68
CA ASN A 598 15.76 -31.73 9.09
C ASN A 598 15.01 -30.92 10.16
N PHE A 599 13.83 -30.39 9.81
CA PHE A 599 13.04 -29.43 10.61
C PHE A 599 12.78 -29.91 12.05
N LEU A 600 12.64 -31.23 12.24
CA LEU A 600 12.42 -31.90 13.53
C LEU A 600 13.63 -31.93 14.47
N GLN A 601 14.86 -31.82 13.98
CA GLN A 601 16.05 -31.82 14.85
C GLN A 601 16.22 -30.50 15.63
N LEU A 602 15.54 -29.43 15.22
CA LEU A 602 15.61 -28.11 15.84
C LEU A 602 14.87 -28.07 17.20
N PHE A 603 13.84 -28.90 17.37
CA PHE A 603 13.16 -29.10 18.66
C PHE A 603 13.88 -30.10 19.58
N LYS A 604 14.79 -30.94 19.03
CA LYS A 604 15.49 -31.99 19.79
C LYS A 604 16.78 -31.51 20.46
N LYS A 605 17.35 -30.36 20.09
CA LYS A 605 18.46 -29.76 20.85
C LYS A 605 17.92 -29.05 22.10
N LYS A 606 17.49 -29.89 23.04
CA LYS A 606 17.13 -29.66 24.44
C LYS A 606 18.23 -28.85 25.15
N TRP A 607 17.91 -27.85 25.97
CA TRP A 607 17.55 -28.04 27.38
C TRP A 607 18.64 -28.87 28.10
N SER A 608 19.77 -28.21 28.32
CA SER A 608 20.74 -28.45 29.37
C SER A 608 21.29 -27.09 29.79
#